data_AF-A0A7S3QS49-F1
#
_entry.id   AF-A0A7S3QS49-F1
#
_cell.length_a   1.000
_cell.length_b   1.000
_cell.length_c   1.000
_cell.angle_alpha   90.00
_cell.angle_beta   90.00
_cell.angle_gamma   90.00
#
_symmetry.space_group_name_H-M   'P 1'
#
loop_
_entity.id
_entity.type
_entity.pdbx_description
1 polymer ?
#
loop_
_entity_poly.entity_id
_entity_poly.type
_entity_poly.pdbx_seq_one_letter_code
_entity_poly.pdbx_strand_id
1 'polypeptide(L)'
;QQQQQQVPTLILFDEADVLVEEDRGFTSALAALITDSKRPIVLVTNSAEAPPGLAALGMRSLRFTPPTPQELLRTACIVCHLEGVGEATATAASDGHGVIGALEGAARGSTLDEARQVGSMSATPATQSTDGADRVGWLDLMLMQLVVRASGGDLRQCLALLQFWLAPSQALPVFEKQAQLLQTLPPQQQQQQQVLQQALCDEEQGGGGLHSGVEGTWGEGYHGVAQRLHNAEEAMALRAALATQPSDLADLCQALSPILPLTPLQQEVQQHQQHQYQHQQHQQEAQLQHMHQEAQQQQQQQLEAQQQQQHHHHHHMM
;
A
#
# COMPACT_ATOMS: atom_id res chain seq x y z
N GLN A 1 13.39 27.95 50.15
CA GLN A 1 12.64 27.99 48.88
C GLN A 1 13.26 26.95 47.97
N GLN A 2 12.59 25.81 47.77
CA GLN A 2 13.05 24.82 46.79
C GLN A 2 12.80 25.42 45.40
N GLN A 3 13.88 25.70 44.66
CA GLN A 3 13.78 26.01 43.24
C GLN A 3 13.21 24.75 42.57
N GLN A 4 11.93 24.79 42.18
CA GLN A 4 11.38 23.81 41.27
C GLN A 4 12.21 23.88 39.99
N GLN A 5 13.05 22.86 39.77
CA GLN A 5 13.74 22.68 38.51
C GLN A 5 12.69 22.57 37.42
N GLN A 6 12.57 23.61 36.58
CA GLN A 6 11.69 23.56 35.43
C GLN A 6 12.28 22.55 34.44
N VAL A 7 11.58 21.44 34.27
CA VAL A 7 11.92 20.46 33.24
C VAL A 7 11.73 21.13 31.88
N PRO A 8 12.75 21.19 31.02
CA PRO A 8 12.60 21.77 29.69
C PRO A 8 11.57 20.97 28.90
N THR A 9 10.58 21.66 28.32
CA THR A 9 9.49 21.07 27.53
C THR A 9 9.58 21.52 26.07
N LEU A 10 9.30 20.62 25.12
CA LEU A 10 9.09 20.94 23.71
C LEU A 10 7.62 20.76 23.33
N ILE A 11 7.19 21.39 22.24
CA ILE A 11 5.87 21.22 21.64
C ILE A 11 6.06 20.56 20.28
N LEU A 12 5.37 19.45 20.03
CA LEU A 12 5.39 18.72 18.76
C LEU A 12 4.01 18.81 18.11
N PHE A 13 3.97 19.28 16.87
CA PHE A 13 2.81 19.15 16.00
C PHE A 13 3.13 18.12 14.92
N ASP A 14 2.41 17.01 14.95
CA ASP A 14 2.50 15.97 13.92
C ASP A 14 1.48 16.26 12.81
N GLU A 15 1.80 15.85 11.58
CA GLU A 15 0.94 16.03 10.39
C GLU A 15 0.37 17.46 10.23
N ALA A 16 1.23 18.47 10.46
CA ALA A 16 0.81 19.86 10.49
C ALA A 16 0.31 20.41 9.13
N ASP A 17 0.52 19.67 8.05
CA ASP A 17 0.02 19.98 6.70
C ASP A 17 -1.43 19.52 6.46
N VAL A 18 -1.92 18.50 7.16
CA VAL A 18 -3.32 18.02 7.03
C VAL A 18 -4.31 19.09 7.50
N LEU A 19 -3.98 19.77 8.61
CA LEU A 19 -4.87 20.74 9.26
C LEU A 19 -5.02 22.06 8.48
N VAL A 20 -4.15 22.31 7.50
CA VAL A 20 -4.11 23.56 6.72
C VAL A 20 -5.23 23.60 5.68
N GLU A 21 -5.64 22.43 5.18
CA GLU A 21 -6.71 22.33 4.17
C GLU A 21 -8.10 22.51 4.81
N GLU A 22 -8.25 22.08 6.06
CA GLU A 22 -9.55 22.04 6.76
C GLU A 22 -9.85 23.32 7.57
N ASP A 23 -8.85 23.95 8.18
CA ASP A 23 -9.06 25.09 9.10
C ASP A 23 -8.19 26.31 8.75
N ARG A 24 -8.83 27.30 8.10
CA ARG A 24 -8.21 28.60 7.76
C ARG A 24 -7.76 29.40 8.99
N GLY A 25 -8.35 29.16 10.16
CA GLY A 25 -7.98 29.80 11.41
C GLY A 25 -6.77 29.16 12.08
N PHE A 26 -6.59 27.85 11.90
CA PHE A 26 -5.54 27.06 12.54
C PHE A 26 -4.14 27.61 12.24
N THR A 27 -3.82 27.84 10.97
CA THR A 27 -2.50 28.34 10.56
C THR A 27 -2.15 29.68 11.20
N SER A 28 -3.13 30.58 11.33
CA SER A 28 -2.93 31.89 11.97
C SER A 28 -2.67 31.76 13.48
N ALA A 29 -3.41 30.88 14.16
CA ALA A 29 -3.23 30.60 15.58
C ALA A 29 -1.90 29.89 15.85
N LEU A 30 -1.51 28.95 14.99
CA LEU A 30 -0.24 28.26 15.04
C LEU A 30 0.93 29.23 14.82
N ALA A 31 0.81 30.16 13.87
CA ALA A 31 1.81 31.20 13.65
C ALA A 31 1.99 32.10 14.88
N ALA A 32 0.88 32.52 15.51
CA ALA A 32 0.92 33.28 16.76
C ALA A 32 1.58 32.47 17.88
N LEU A 33 1.22 31.19 18.02
CA LEU A 33 1.81 30.29 19.01
C LEU A 33 3.32 30.12 18.81
N ILE A 34 3.78 29.93 17.57
CA ILE A 34 5.21 29.81 17.25
C ILE A 34 5.96 31.09 17.60
N THR A 35 5.35 32.25 17.34
CA THR A 35 5.95 33.56 17.62
C THR A 35 6.06 33.84 19.12
N ASP A 36 5.02 33.50 19.88
CA ASP A 36 4.91 33.84 21.31
C ASP A 36 5.50 32.76 22.24
N SER A 37 5.70 31.54 21.73
CA SER A 37 6.18 30.42 22.52
C SER A 37 7.64 30.59 22.94
N LYS A 38 7.89 30.38 24.25
CA LYS A 38 9.24 30.23 24.81
C LYS A 38 9.77 28.79 24.73
N ARG A 39 8.94 27.85 24.29
CA ARG A 39 9.26 26.43 24.18
C ARG A 39 9.65 26.10 22.75
N PRO A 40 10.67 25.25 22.52
CA PRO A 40 10.97 24.75 21.20
C PRO A 40 9.72 24.09 20.59
N ILE A 41 9.38 24.50 19.36
CA ILE A 41 8.29 23.90 18.59
C ILE A 41 8.89 23.11 17.42
N VAL A 42 8.45 21.87 17.26
CA VAL A 42 8.77 21.02 16.11
C VAL A 42 7.49 20.78 15.34
N LEU A 43 7.53 21.04 14.04
CA LEU A 43 6.45 20.72 13.11
C LEU A 43 6.92 19.57 12.23
N VAL A 44 6.09 18.54 12.09
CA VAL A 44 6.29 17.43 11.14
C VAL A 44 5.25 17.57 10.04
N THR A 45 5.70 17.52 8.79
CA THR A 45 4.86 17.63 7.59
C THR A 45 5.26 16.55 6.60
N ASN A 46 4.30 16.03 5.85
CA ASN A 46 4.57 15.13 4.73
C ASN A 46 4.98 15.91 3.46
N SER A 47 4.56 17.17 3.38
CA SER A 47 4.90 18.10 2.31
C SER A 47 6.35 18.62 2.44
N ALA A 48 7.05 18.75 1.31
CA ALA A 48 8.41 19.28 1.27
C ALA A 48 8.50 20.78 1.58
N GLU A 49 7.38 21.50 1.40
CA GLU A 49 7.26 22.92 1.67
C GLU A 49 6.50 23.16 2.97
N ALA A 50 6.91 24.19 3.72
CA ALA A 50 6.17 24.60 4.90
C ALA A 50 4.80 25.14 4.50
N PRO A 51 3.75 24.91 5.32
CA PRO A 51 2.42 25.45 5.05
C PRO A 51 2.42 26.96 4.74
N PRO A 52 1.60 27.41 3.76
CA PRO A 52 1.44 28.83 3.47
C PRO A 52 1.08 29.60 4.73
N GLY A 53 1.83 30.67 5.05
CA GLY A 53 1.65 31.46 6.27
C GLY A 53 2.65 31.14 7.39
N LEU A 54 3.17 29.90 7.45
CA LEU A 54 4.27 29.55 8.36
C LEU A 54 5.65 29.79 7.74
N ALA A 55 5.74 29.79 6.40
CA ALA A 55 7.00 30.00 5.67
C ALA A 55 7.70 31.33 6.03
N ALA A 56 6.94 32.37 6.41
CA ALA A 56 7.48 33.68 6.77
C ALA A 56 8.13 33.73 8.17
N LEU A 57 7.94 32.69 9.01
CA LEU A 57 8.37 32.69 10.41
C LEU A 57 9.85 32.33 10.61
N GLY A 58 10.62 32.15 9.53
CA GLY A 58 12.06 31.85 9.61
C GLY A 58 12.39 30.51 10.25
N MET A 59 11.46 29.54 10.17
CA MET A 59 11.65 28.20 10.74
C MET A 59 12.82 27.48 10.06
N ARG A 60 13.59 26.71 10.85
CA ARG A 60 14.61 25.82 10.30
C ARG A 60 13.95 24.55 9.79
N SER A 61 14.06 24.29 8.50
CA SER A 61 13.57 23.05 7.89
C SER A 61 14.63 21.95 7.93
N LEU A 62 14.19 20.74 8.26
CA LEU A 62 14.97 19.51 8.13
C LEU A 62 14.22 18.59 7.18
N ARG A 63 14.83 18.29 6.04
CA ARG A 63 14.24 17.39 5.04
C ARG A 63 14.72 15.98 5.28
N PHE A 64 13.78 15.07 5.52
CA PHE A 64 14.06 13.64 5.51
C PHE A 64 13.92 13.11 4.09
N THR A 65 14.92 12.37 3.65
CA THR A 65 14.86 11.62 2.40
C THR A 65 14.56 10.15 2.72
N PRO A 66 13.82 9.44 1.86
CA PRO A 66 13.67 8.00 2.01
C PRO A 66 15.05 7.32 2.13
N PRO A 67 15.20 6.30 2.99
CA PRO A 67 16.44 5.53 3.10
C PRO A 67 16.76 4.84 1.77
N THR A 68 18.05 4.69 1.49
CA THR A 68 18.50 3.92 0.32
C THR A 68 18.11 2.44 0.46
N PRO A 69 17.97 1.70 -0.66
CA PRO A 69 17.70 0.26 -0.61
C PRO A 69 18.73 -0.52 0.24
N GLN A 70 19.99 -0.08 0.26
CA GLN A 70 21.03 -0.73 1.08
C GLN A 70 20.82 -0.48 2.58
N GLU A 71 20.39 0.72 2.98
CA GLU A 71 20.06 1.05 4.38
C GLU A 71 18.81 0.31 4.85
N LEU A 72 17.79 0.22 4.00
CA LEU A 72 16.59 -0.59 4.27
C LEU A 72 16.95 -2.06 4.44
N LEU A 73 17.74 -2.63 3.51
CA LEU A 73 18.18 -4.01 3.58
C LEU A 73 18.97 -4.30 4.86
N ARG A 74 19.88 -3.40 5.24
CA ARG A 74 20.64 -3.52 6.49
C ARG A 74 19.71 -3.50 7.70
N THR A 75 18.76 -2.57 7.75
CA THR A 75 17.80 -2.44 8.85
C THR A 75 16.91 -3.69 8.95
N ALA A 76 16.41 -4.16 7.81
CA ALA A 76 15.66 -5.39 7.67
C ALA A 76 16.44 -6.61 8.21
N CYS A 77 17.71 -6.76 7.83
CA CYS A 77 18.57 -7.83 8.31
C CYS A 77 18.78 -7.76 9.84
N ILE A 78 19.00 -6.57 10.39
CA ILE A 78 19.14 -6.37 11.84
C ILE A 78 17.85 -6.79 12.56
N VAL A 79 16.69 -6.34 12.07
CA VAL A 79 15.40 -6.72 12.67
C VAL A 79 15.19 -8.23 12.58
N CYS A 80 15.41 -8.86 11.44
CA CYS A 80 15.29 -10.32 11.30
C CYS A 80 16.19 -11.06 12.30
N HIS A 81 17.45 -10.64 12.41
CA HIS A 81 18.39 -11.25 13.35
C HIS A 81 17.92 -11.10 14.81
N LEU A 82 17.45 -9.91 15.20
CA LEU A 82 16.95 -9.65 16.57
C LEU A 82 15.66 -10.42 16.88
N GLU A 83 14.84 -10.72 15.87
CA GLU A 83 13.65 -11.56 15.99
C GLU A 83 13.99 -13.07 16.01
N GLY A 84 15.28 -13.43 16.07
CA GLY A 84 15.75 -14.83 16.10
C GLY A 84 15.66 -15.53 14.74
N VAL A 85 15.39 -14.79 13.67
CA VAL A 85 15.29 -15.32 12.31
C VAL A 85 16.71 -15.58 11.80
N GLY A 86 17.07 -16.86 11.68
CA GLY A 86 18.39 -17.29 11.23
C GLY A 86 19.30 -17.89 12.31
N GLU A 87 18.87 -17.96 13.58
CA GLU A 87 19.63 -18.67 14.64
C GLU A 87 19.30 -20.17 14.75
N ALA A 88 18.30 -20.66 14.01
CA ALA A 88 17.97 -22.08 14.01
C ALA A 88 19.08 -22.88 13.31
N THR A 89 19.82 -23.67 14.10
CA THR A 89 20.79 -24.75 13.75
C THR A 89 22.29 -24.52 13.98
N ALA A 90 22.71 -23.53 14.79
CA ALA A 90 24.11 -23.47 15.26
C ALA A 90 24.35 -24.14 16.64
N THR A 91 23.39 -24.86 17.21
CA THR A 91 23.55 -25.56 18.50
C THR A 91 24.10 -27.00 18.39
N ALA A 92 24.58 -27.42 17.22
CA ALA A 92 25.21 -28.74 17.06
C ALA A 92 26.74 -28.75 16.92
N ALA A 93 27.43 -27.62 16.70
CA ALA A 93 28.90 -27.61 16.69
C ALA A 93 29.52 -26.22 16.96
N SER A 94 30.11 -26.11 18.15
CA SER A 94 31.26 -25.28 18.57
C SER A 94 31.44 -23.83 18.08
N ASP A 95 31.64 -22.97 19.08
CA ASP A 95 32.48 -21.78 19.11
C ASP A 95 31.98 -20.54 18.33
N GLY A 96 31.11 -19.79 19.01
CA GLY A 96 30.67 -18.47 18.59
C GLY A 96 31.80 -17.45 18.55
N HIS A 97 31.86 -16.64 17.48
CA HIS A 97 32.41 -15.27 17.39
C HIS A 97 32.26 -14.62 15.98
N GLY A 98 31.53 -15.20 15.02
CA GLY A 98 31.72 -14.86 13.59
C GLY A 98 30.73 -13.92 12.87
N VAL A 99 29.49 -13.73 13.32
CA VAL A 99 28.43 -13.25 12.39
C VAL A 99 28.41 -11.72 12.22
N ILE A 100 28.73 -10.94 13.26
CA ILE A 100 28.72 -9.46 13.15
C ILE A 100 29.84 -8.94 12.23
N GLY A 101 30.97 -9.64 12.14
CA GLY A 101 32.11 -9.23 11.31
C GLY A 101 31.88 -9.34 9.79
N ALA A 102 30.99 -10.22 9.35
CA ALA A 102 30.73 -10.44 7.91
C ALA A 102 29.89 -9.31 7.27
N LEU A 103 28.98 -8.69 8.04
CA LEU A 103 28.13 -7.60 7.55
C LEU A 103 28.88 -6.26 7.44
N GLU A 104 29.90 -6.02 8.26
CA GLU A 104 30.80 -4.87 8.11
C GLU A 104 31.73 -4.99 6.88
N GLY A 105 32.07 -6.21 6.47
CA GLY A 105 32.90 -6.46 5.28
C GLY A 105 32.18 -6.13 3.96
N ALA A 106 30.90 -6.49 3.83
CA ALA A 106 30.11 -6.23 2.62
C ALA A 106 29.83 -4.73 2.38
N ALA A 107 29.85 -3.90 3.44
CA ALA A 107 29.68 -2.46 3.33
C ALA A 107 30.94 -1.71 2.81
N ARG A 108 32.09 -2.40 2.67
CA ARG A 108 33.37 -1.81 2.27
C ARG A 108 33.81 -2.13 0.83
N GLY A 109 32.95 -2.73 0.00
CA GLY A 109 33.20 -2.85 -1.44
C GLY A 109 34.39 -3.75 -1.81
N SER A 110 34.62 -4.83 -1.06
CA SER A 110 35.65 -5.82 -1.38
C SER A 110 35.17 -6.83 -2.44
N THR A 111 36.04 -7.07 -3.41
CA THR A 111 35.82 -7.88 -4.62
C THR A 111 35.67 -9.37 -4.34
N LEU A 112 34.80 -10.02 -5.12
CA LEU A 112 34.31 -11.41 -5.04
C LEU A 112 35.34 -12.56 -5.08
N ASP A 113 36.66 -12.29 -5.12
CA ASP A 113 37.68 -13.33 -5.35
C ASP A 113 38.36 -13.88 -4.08
N GLU A 114 38.22 -13.26 -2.91
CA GLU A 114 38.94 -13.72 -1.69
C GLU A 114 38.20 -14.78 -0.85
N ALA A 115 36.95 -15.12 -1.18
CA ALA A 115 36.17 -16.09 -0.39
C ALA A 115 36.37 -17.56 -0.80
N ARG A 116 37.25 -17.86 -1.76
CA ARG A 116 37.32 -19.19 -2.41
C ARG A 116 38.37 -20.17 -1.86
N GLN A 117 39.14 -19.81 -0.82
CA GLN A 117 40.36 -20.57 -0.50
C GLN A 117 40.58 -20.95 0.98
N VAL A 118 39.52 -21.26 1.74
CA VAL A 118 39.67 -21.94 3.03
C VAL A 118 38.56 -22.97 3.23
N GLY A 119 38.90 -24.26 3.29
CA GLY A 119 38.00 -25.28 3.84
C GLY A 119 37.89 -26.61 3.07
N SER A 120 39.00 -27.34 2.92
CA SER A 120 38.98 -28.77 2.57
C SER A 120 39.12 -29.59 3.85
N MET A 121 38.03 -30.12 4.43
CA MET A 121 38.10 -31.24 5.39
C MET A 121 36.92 -32.22 5.23
N SER A 122 37.31 -33.48 5.04
CA SER A 122 36.65 -34.79 5.22
C SER A 122 35.15 -34.86 5.52
N ALA A 123 34.43 -35.58 4.64
CA ALA A 123 33.05 -36.02 4.81
C ALA A 123 32.92 -37.29 5.67
N THR A 124 31.96 -37.28 6.59
CA THR A 124 31.35 -38.46 7.23
C THR A 124 29.88 -38.55 6.80
N PRO A 125 29.33 -39.74 6.50
CA PRO A 125 27.97 -39.87 5.99
C PRO A 125 26.94 -39.74 7.13
N ALA A 126 26.00 -38.81 6.96
CA ALA A 126 24.94 -38.49 7.91
C ALA A 126 23.76 -39.48 7.80
N THR A 127 23.27 -39.90 8.96
CA THR A 127 22.02 -40.63 9.18
C THR A 127 20.83 -39.72 8.85
N GLN A 128 19.96 -40.13 7.92
CA GLN A 128 18.77 -39.38 7.51
C GLN A 128 17.71 -39.41 8.62
N SER A 129 17.59 -38.30 9.35
CA SER A 129 16.41 -37.99 10.17
C SER A 129 15.43 -37.18 9.32
N THR A 130 14.21 -37.68 9.16
CA THR A 130 13.14 -37.10 8.32
C THR A 130 12.16 -36.22 9.10
N ASP A 131 12.59 -35.64 10.23
CA ASP A 131 11.69 -34.80 11.03
C ASP A 131 11.62 -33.37 10.45
N GLY A 132 10.44 -33.00 9.96
CA GLY A 132 10.15 -31.81 9.16
C GLY A 132 10.21 -30.46 9.89
N ALA A 133 11.18 -30.24 10.78
CA ALA A 133 11.33 -29.02 11.56
C ALA A 133 12.35 -28.01 10.97
N ASP A 134 13.15 -28.38 9.97
CA ASP A 134 14.26 -27.55 9.45
C ASP A 134 13.86 -26.59 8.30
N ARG A 135 12.56 -26.37 8.05
CA ARG A 135 12.12 -25.62 6.85
C ARG A 135 12.10 -24.10 6.97
N VAL A 136 12.39 -23.52 8.13
CA VAL A 136 12.42 -22.04 8.29
C VAL A 136 13.86 -21.53 8.25
N GLY A 137 14.64 -22.11 7.35
CA GLY A 137 15.98 -21.65 7.08
C GLY A 137 15.93 -20.58 5.99
N TRP A 138 16.34 -19.37 6.37
CA TRP A 138 16.79 -18.30 5.48
C TRP A 138 15.64 -17.58 4.75
N LEU A 139 15.25 -16.41 5.27
CA LEU A 139 14.90 -15.34 4.35
C LEU A 139 16.16 -15.11 3.51
N ASP A 140 16.17 -15.69 2.31
CA ASP A 140 17.25 -15.49 1.35
C ASP A 140 17.50 -13.99 1.21
N LEU A 141 18.78 -13.60 1.10
CA LEU A 141 19.15 -12.23 0.80
C LEU A 141 18.40 -11.70 -0.43
N MET A 142 18.10 -12.58 -1.41
CA MET A 142 17.24 -12.25 -2.54
C MET A 142 15.82 -11.86 -2.13
N LEU A 143 15.20 -12.60 -1.20
CA LEU A 143 13.87 -12.25 -0.67
C LEU A 143 13.88 -10.94 0.09
N MET A 144 14.92 -10.71 0.89
CA MET A 144 15.09 -9.44 1.60
C MET A 144 15.25 -8.26 0.63
N GLN A 145 16.06 -8.43 -0.41
CA GLN A 145 16.21 -7.44 -1.48
C GLN A 145 14.90 -7.19 -2.20
N LEU A 146 14.10 -8.24 -2.42
CA LEU A 146 12.80 -8.12 -3.05
C LEU A 146 11.81 -7.34 -2.17
N VAL A 147 11.71 -7.66 -0.87
CA VAL A 147 10.86 -6.95 0.09
C VAL A 147 11.24 -5.47 0.16
N VAL A 148 12.54 -5.17 0.18
CA VAL A 148 13.04 -3.78 0.16
C VAL A 148 12.70 -3.05 -1.14
N ARG A 149 12.75 -3.73 -2.28
CA ARG A 149 12.32 -3.13 -3.56
C ARG A 149 10.81 -2.89 -3.60
N ALA A 150 10.03 -3.86 -3.12
CA ALA A 150 8.58 -3.77 -3.06
C ALA A 150 8.09 -2.66 -2.12
N SER A 151 8.84 -2.34 -1.06
CA SER A 151 8.48 -1.26 -0.14
C SER A 151 8.70 0.14 -0.68
N GLY A 152 9.23 0.31 -1.89
CA GLY A 152 9.35 1.63 -2.55
C GLY A 152 10.21 2.66 -1.79
N GLY A 153 11.09 2.21 -0.88
CA GLY A 153 11.85 3.12 -0.01
C GLY A 153 11.20 3.42 1.34
N ASP A 154 9.99 2.93 1.61
CA ASP A 154 9.31 3.09 2.90
C ASP A 154 9.76 2.01 3.90
N LEU A 155 10.39 2.44 4.99
CA LEU A 155 10.84 1.54 6.06
C LEU A 155 9.69 0.89 6.81
N ARG A 156 8.61 1.63 7.10
CA ARG A 156 7.44 1.10 7.81
C ARG A 156 6.78 0.01 6.96
N GLN A 157 6.61 0.24 5.66
CA GLN A 157 6.07 -0.76 4.74
C GLN A 157 7.00 -1.97 4.62
N CYS A 158 8.32 -1.75 4.53
CA CYS A 158 9.32 -2.82 4.53
C CYS A 158 9.18 -3.72 5.76
N LEU A 159 9.13 -3.13 6.96
CA LEU A 159 8.99 -3.86 8.22
C LEU A 159 7.63 -4.55 8.34
N ALA A 160 6.55 -3.94 7.86
CA ALA A 160 5.22 -4.54 7.85
C ALA A 160 5.17 -5.78 6.94
N LEU A 161 5.77 -5.70 5.75
CA LEU A 161 5.94 -6.86 4.86
C LEU A 161 6.75 -7.93 5.57
N LEU A 162 7.91 -7.59 6.13
CA LEU A 162 8.75 -8.55 6.88
C LEU A 162 7.99 -9.21 8.03
N GLN A 163 7.23 -8.47 8.83
CA GLN A 163 6.45 -9.04 9.93
C GLN A 163 5.51 -10.15 9.44
N PHE A 164 4.86 -9.96 8.29
CA PHE A 164 4.04 -11.01 7.67
C PHE A 164 4.86 -12.25 7.30
N TRP A 165 6.09 -12.04 6.79
CA TRP A 165 7.01 -13.12 6.44
C TRP A 165 7.55 -13.88 7.66
N LEU A 166 7.89 -13.16 8.74
CA LEU A 166 8.52 -13.71 9.94
C LEU A 166 7.54 -14.41 10.88
N ALA A 167 6.25 -14.05 10.85
CA ALA A 167 5.23 -14.67 11.68
C ALA A 167 4.18 -15.51 10.90
N PRO A 168 4.56 -16.49 10.05
CA PRO A 168 3.60 -17.33 9.33
C PRO A 168 2.64 -18.05 10.30
N SER A 169 3.19 -18.56 11.40
CA SER A 169 2.49 -19.36 12.40
C SER A 169 1.47 -18.58 13.23
N GLN A 170 1.60 -17.25 13.33
CA GLN A 170 0.60 -16.41 14.01
C GLN A 170 -0.50 -15.92 13.07
N ALA A 171 -0.19 -15.73 11.78
CA ALA A 171 -1.16 -15.24 10.79
C ALA A 171 -2.12 -16.34 10.32
N LEU A 172 -1.62 -17.56 10.05
CA LEU A 172 -2.41 -18.67 9.49
C LEU A 172 -3.68 -19.00 10.30
N PRO A 173 -3.64 -19.10 11.66
CA PRO A 173 -4.84 -19.42 12.44
C PRO A 173 -5.89 -18.30 12.42
N VAL A 174 -5.49 -17.04 12.24
CA VAL A 174 -6.41 -15.89 12.19
C VAL A 174 -7.13 -15.89 10.85
N PHE A 175 -6.41 -16.08 9.75
CA PHE A 175 -7.01 -16.16 8.42
C PHE A 175 -7.84 -17.43 8.24
N GLU A 176 -7.42 -18.58 8.75
CA GLU A 176 -8.25 -19.80 8.75
C GLU A 176 -9.51 -19.62 9.59
N LYS A 177 -9.43 -19.01 10.78
CA LYS A 177 -10.63 -18.69 11.58
C LYS A 177 -11.52 -17.68 10.87
N GLN A 178 -10.96 -16.70 10.17
CA GLN A 178 -11.73 -15.70 9.45
C GLN A 178 -12.39 -16.32 8.21
N ALA A 179 -11.70 -17.16 7.45
CA ALA A 179 -12.27 -17.95 6.35
C ALA A 179 -13.35 -18.93 6.85
N GLN A 180 -13.14 -19.58 7.99
CA GLN A 180 -14.15 -20.43 8.63
C GLN A 180 -15.36 -19.61 9.10
N LEU A 181 -15.15 -18.44 9.71
CA LEU A 181 -16.24 -17.54 10.11
C LEU A 181 -17.04 -17.05 8.90
N LEU A 182 -16.37 -16.72 7.79
CA LEU A 182 -17.01 -16.36 6.52
C LEU A 182 -17.83 -17.53 5.97
N GLN A 183 -17.33 -18.77 6.09
CA GLN A 183 -18.08 -19.98 5.70
C GLN A 183 -19.28 -20.27 6.62
N THR A 184 -19.28 -19.81 7.87
CA THR A 184 -20.44 -19.95 8.79
C THR A 184 -21.50 -18.86 8.64
N LEU A 185 -21.27 -17.83 7.83
CA LEU A 185 -22.26 -16.80 7.57
C LEU A 185 -23.49 -17.38 6.83
N PRO A 186 -24.71 -16.90 7.13
CA PRO A 186 -25.89 -17.25 6.36
C PRO A 186 -25.67 -16.96 4.85
N PRO A 187 -26.25 -17.77 3.94
CA PRO A 187 -26.04 -17.62 2.50
C PRO A 187 -26.35 -16.20 1.99
N GLN A 188 -27.33 -15.53 2.61
CA GLN A 188 -27.72 -14.18 2.28
C GLN A 188 -26.65 -13.13 2.63
N GLN A 189 -25.89 -13.34 3.72
CA GLN A 189 -24.77 -12.48 4.11
C GLN A 189 -23.51 -12.76 3.28
N GLN A 190 -23.26 -14.02 2.92
CA GLN A 190 -22.18 -14.38 2.00
C GLN A 190 -22.36 -13.72 0.63
N GLN A 191 -23.59 -13.72 0.10
CA GLN A 191 -23.91 -13.06 -1.15
C GLN A 191 -23.72 -11.53 -1.06
N GLN A 192 -24.10 -10.92 0.06
CA GLN A 192 -23.91 -9.48 0.28
C GLN A 192 -22.43 -9.10 0.39
N GLN A 193 -21.61 -9.95 1.01
CA GLN A 193 -20.16 -9.78 1.06
C GLN A 193 -19.49 -9.98 -0.29
N GLN A 194 -19.91 -10.96 -1.08
CA GLN A 194 -19.44 -11.13 -2.45
C GLN A 194 -19.75 -9.89 -3.29
N VAL A 195 -20.97 -9.34 -3.18
CA VAL A 195 -21.34 -8.10 -3.87
C VAL A 195 -20.48 -6.91 -3.41
N LEU A 196 -20.15 -6.83 -2.12
CA LEU A 196 -19.24 -5.79 -1.58
C LEU A 196 -17.80 -5.95 -2.05
N GLN A 197 -17.27 -7.17 -2.09
CA GLN A 197 -15.94 -7.44 -2.65
C GLN A 197 -15.90 -7.16 -4.15
N GLN A 198 -16.94 -7.57 -4.88
CA GLN A 198 -17.09 -7.24 -6.30
C GLN A 198 -17.14 -5.73 -6.50
N ALA A 199 -17.92 -5.01 -5.68
CA ALA A 199 -18.01 -3.55 -5.73
C ALA A 199 -16.70 -2.84 -5.39
N LEU A 200 -15.90 -3.37 -4.45
CA LEU A 200 -14.56 -2.85 -4.14
C LEU A 200 -13.57 -3.10 -5.29
N CYS A 201 -13.63 -4.28 -5.93
CA CYS A 201 -12.85 -4.57 -7.13
C CYS A 201 -13.32 -3.74 -8.35
N ASP A 202 -14.62 -3.41 -8.41
CA ASP A 202 -15.21 -2.60 -9.47
C ASP A 202 -14.98 -1.09 -9.24
N GLU A 203 -14.86 -0.59 -7.99
CA GLU A 203 -14.45 0.80 -7.71
C GLU A 203 -12.98 1.06 -8.05
N GLU A 204 -12.11 0.04 -7.99
CA GLU A 204 -10.75 0.15 -8.55
C GLU A 204 -10.74 0.19 -10.09
N GLN A 205 -11.83 -0.21 -10.76
CA GLN A 205 -11.97 -0.18 -12.22
C GLN A 205 -12.94 0.90 -12.74
N GLY A 206 -13.71 1.52 -11.87
CA GLY A 206 -14.77 2.47 -12.19
C GLY A 206 -14.55 3.82 -11.53
N GLY A 207 -13.92 4.75 -12.24
CA GLY A 207 -13.88 6.16 -11.85
C GLY A 207 -15.27 6.79 -11.93
N GLY A 208 -16.11 6.55 -10.92
CA GLY A 208 -17.45 7.11 -10.80
C GLY A 208 -17.50 8.17 -9.70
N GLY A 209 -17.42 9.44 -10.07
CA GLY A 209 -17.70 10.54 -9.16
C GLY A 209 -19.19 10.59 -8.83
N LEU A 210 -19.57 10.20 -7.62
CA LEU A 210 -20.85 10.55 -7.03
C LEU A 210 -20.65 11.48 -5.82
N HIS A 211 -20.96 12.75 -6.06
CA HIS A 211 -21.30 13.70 -5.01
C HIS A 211 -22.51 13.19 -4.22
N SER A 212 -22.31 12.72 -2.99
CA SER A 212 -23.33 12.82 -1.96
C SER A 212 -22.69 13.08 -0.61
N GLY A 213 -22.89 14.28 -0.10
CA GLY A 213 -22.38 14.73 1.18
C GLY A 213 -22.96 13.92 2.33
N VAL A 214 -22.12 13.08 2.92
CA VAL A 214 -22.13 12.71 4.33
C VAL A 214 -20.66 12.55 4.75
N GLU A 215 -20.00 13.67 5.03
CA GLU A 215 -18.67 13.69 5.66
C GLU A 215 -18.83 13.31 7.13
N GLY A 216 -18.53 12.04 7.43
CA GLY A 216 -18.43 11.51 8.78
C GLY A 216 -17.07 10.84 8.94
N THR A 217 -16.31 11.30 9.93
CA THR A 217 -14.98 10.87 10.38
C THR A 217 -14.93 9.42 10.87
N TRP A 218 -15.03 8.45 9.96
CA TRP A 218 -14.89 7.00 10.27
C TRP A 218 -13.97 6.22 9.29
N GLY A 219 -13.16 6.90 8.46
CA GLY A 219 -12.40 6.28 7.36
C GLY A 219 -11.03 5.66 7.67
N GLU A 220 -10.34 6.08 8.74
CA GLU A 220 -8.94 5.67 8.95
C GLU A 220 -8.76 4.20 9.35
N GLY A 221 -9.78 3.60 9.97
CA GLY A 221 -9.77 2.17 10.28
C GLY A 221 -9.84 1.29 9.03
N TYR A 222 -10.62 1.70 8.02
CA TYR A 222 -10.89 0.90 6.84
C TYR A 222 -9.77 0.98 5.81
N HIS A 223 -9.10 2.12 5.64
CA HIS A 223 -7.89 2.17 4.79
C HIS A 223 -6.76 1.33 5.38
N GLY A 224 -6.56 1.36 6.70
CA GLY A 224 -5.61 0.46 7.34
C GLY A 224 -5.98 -1.01 7.20
N VAL A 225 -7.26 -1.36 7.26
CA VAL A 225 -7.74 -2.74 7.07
C VAL A 225 -7.65 -3.18 5.60
N ALA A 226 -8.05 -2.33 4.65
CA ALA A 226 -7.96 -2.58 3.21
C ALA A 226 -6.50 -2.68 2.76
N GLN A 227 -5.63 -1.78 3.21
CA GLN A 227 -4.19 -1.88 2.97
C GLN A 227 -3.61 -3.15 3.62
N ARG A 228 -4.04 -3.53 4.82
CA ARG A 228 -3.60 -4.79 5.45
C ARG A 228 -4.11 -6.03 4.71
N LEU A 229 -5.34 -6.00 4.19
CA LEU A 229 -5.94 -7.07 3.38
C LEU A 229 -5.23 -7.17 2.03
N HIS A 230 -5.02 -6.05 1.36
CA HIS A 230 -4.24 -5.95 0.13
C HIS A 230 -2.83 -6.46 0.35
N ASN A 231 -2.10 -5.92 1.33
CA ASN A 231 -0.76 -6.39 1.68
C ASN A 231 -0.74 -7.89 2.08
N ALA A 232 -1.82 -8.42 2.66
CA ALA A 232 -1.93 -9.85 3.01
C ALA A 232 -2.24 -10.72 1.78
N GLU A 233 -3.10 -10.28 0.86
CA GLU A 233 -3.37 -10.94 -0.41
C GLU A 233 -2.13 -10.94 -1.30
N GLU A 234 -1.47 -9.80 -1.41
CA GLU A 234 -0.18 -9.64 -2.09
C GLU A 234 0.88 -10.54 -1.47
N ALA A 235 1.01 -10.55 -0.14
CA ALA A 235 1.99 -11.39 0.51
C ALA A 235 1.63 -12.90 0.45
N MET A 236 0.34 -13.26 0.37
CA MET A 236 -0.10 -14.62 0.07
C MET A 236 0.17 -15.01 -1.39
N ALA A 237 -0.07 -14.12 -2.35
CA ALA A 237 0.26 -14.33 -3.76
C ALA A 237 1.77 -14.50 -3.96
N LEU A 238 2.57 -13.65 -3.30
CA LEU A 238 4.03 -13.77 -3.29
C LEU A 238 4.48 -15.08 -2.59
N ARG A 239 3.83 -15.49 -1.50
CA ARG A 239 4.10 -16.80 -0.87
C ARG A 239 3.76 -17.96 -1.80
N ALA A 240 2.61 -17.93 -2.46
CA ALA A 240 2.21 -18.96 -3.41
C ALA A 240 3.19 -19.04 -4.58
N ALA A 241 3.62 -17.88 -5.09
CA ALA A 241 4.62 -17.76 -6.13
C ALA A 241 6.02 -18.22 -5.72
N LEU A 242 6.39 -18.09 -4.43
CA LEU A 242 7.66 -18.59 -3.91
C LEU A 242 7.61 -20.08 -3.56
N ALA A 243 6.44 -20.58 -3.15
CA ALA A 243 6.22 -21.98 -2.84
C ALA A 243 6.35 -22.89 -4.07
N THR A 244 6.12 -22.34 -5.28
CA THR A 244 6.37 -23.06 -6.54
C THR A 244 7.86 -23.17 -6.89
N GLN A 245 8.77 -22.61 -6.08
CA GLN A 245 10.21 -22.54 -6.34
C GLN A 245 10.50 -22.07 -7.77
N PRO A 246 10.23 -20.79 -8.09
CA PRO A 246 10.44 -20.28 -9.43
C PRO A 246 11.92 -20.50 -9.79
N SER A 247 12.14 -21.33 -10.81
CA SER A 247 13.48 -21.68 -11.29
C SER A 247 14.19 -20.51 -11.96
N ASP A 248 13.44 -19.45 -12.30
CA ASP A 248 13.92 -18.26 -12.98
C ASP A 248 13.38 -16.97 -12.31
N LEU A 249 14.21 -15.93 -12.30
CA LEU A 249 13.88 -14.58 -11.86
C LEU A 249 12.70 -13.99 -12.65
N ALA A 250 12.54 -14.39 -13.92
CA ALA A 250 11.43 -13.96 -14.77
C ALA A 250 10.06 -14.40 -14.22
N ASP A 251 9.95 -15.65 -13.75
CA ASP A 251 8.72 -16.20 -13.17
C ASP A 251 8.37 -15.50 -11.85
N LEU A 252 9.39 -15.21 -11.04
CA LEU A 252 9.23 -14.46 -9.80
C LEU A 252 8.74 -13.03 -10.07
N CYS A 253 9.38 -12.32 -10.99
CA CYS A 253 8.98 -10.96 -11.39
C CYS A 253 7.57 -10.94 -11.99
N GLN A 254 7.18 -11.94 -12.77
CA GLN A 254 5.85 -12.03 -13.36
C GLN A 254 4.77 -12.29 -12.31
N ALA A 255 5.05 -13.15 -11.33
CA ALA A 255 4.15 -13.39 -10.21
C ALA A 255 4.04 -12.20 -9.24
N LEU A 256 5.06 -11.34 -9.22
CA LEU A 256 5.13 -10.10 -8.43
C LEU A 256 4.65 -8.86 -9.16
N SER A 257 4.40 -8.95 -10.47
CA SER A 257 3.87 -7.87 -11.28
C SER A 257 2.63 -7.17 -10.72
N PRO A 258 1.69 -7.84 -10.02
CA PRO A 258 0.55 -7.13 -9.43
C PRO A 258 0.89 -6.41 -8.12
N ILE A 259 2.03 -6.71 -7.49
CA ILE A 259 2.42 -6.25 -6.14
C ILE A 259 3.45 -5.11 -6.20
N LEU A 260 4.25 -5.09 -7.26
CA LEU A 260 5.24 -4.04 -7.43
C LEU A 260 4.55 -2.74 -7.85
N PRO A 261 4.91 -1.59 -7.24
CA PRO A 261 4.37 -0.30 -7.67
C PRO A 261 4.58 -0.16 -9.18
N LEU A 262 3.50 0.18 -9.89
CA LEU A 262 3.50 0.29 -11.34
C LEU A 262 4.69 1.14 -11.77
N THR A 263 5.51 0.60 -12.66
CA THR A 263 6.56 1.40 -13.29
C THR A 263 5.92 2.62 -13.97
N PRO A 264 6.64 3.76 -14.10
CA PRO A 264 6.08 4.96 -14.74
C PRO A 264 5.45 4.67 -16.11
N LEU A 265 6.02 3.71 -16.84
CA LEU A 265 5.53 3.27 -18.14
C LEU A 265 4.21 2.46 -18.04
N GLN A 266 4.05 1.62 -17.01
CA GLN A 266 2.77 0.96 -16.73
C GLN A 266 1.72 1.96 -16.25
N GLN A 267 2.13 2.98 -15.49
CA GLN A 267 1.24 4.06 -15.06
C GLN A 267 0.73 4.87 -16.26
N GLU A 268 1.58 5.18 -17.23
CA GLU A 268 1.18 5.82 -18.51
C GLU A 268 0.21 4.92 -19.32
N VAL A 269 0.48 3.61 -19.38
CA VAL A 269 -0.41 2.66 -20.08
C VAL A 269 -1.78 2.58 -19.39
N GLN A 270 -1.82 2.57 -18.06
CA GLN A 270 -3.06 2.57 -17.30
C GLN A 270 -3.84 3.88 -17.48
N GLN A 271 -3.15 5.03 -17.43
CA GLN A 271 -3.76 6.33 -17.73
C GLN A 271 -4.31 6.38 -19.16
N HIS A 272 -3.59 5.83 -20.14
CA HIS A 272 -4.07 5.75 -21.51
C HIS A 272 -5.31 4.87 -21.64
N GLN A 273 -5.34 3.71 -20.98
CA GLN A 273 -6.52 2.84 -20.93
C GLN A 273 -7.71 3.54 -20.27
N GLN A 274 -7.48 4.26 -19.16
CA GLN A 274 -8.53 5.01 -18.49
C GLN A 274 -9.10 6.13 -19.38
N HIS A 275 -8.24 6.83 -20.13
CA HIS A 275 -8.67 7.81 -21.12
C HIS A 275 -9.48 7.19 -22.26
N GLN A 276 -9.07 6.02 -22.78
CA GLN A 276 -9.83 5.31 -23.81
C GLN A 276 -11.22 4.91 -23.31
N TYR A 277 -11.30 4.43 -22.07
CA TYR A 277 -12.57 4.05 -21.44
C TYR A 277 -13.51 5.25 -21.27
N GLN A 278 -13.00 6.38 -20.76
CA GLN A 278 -13.77 7.63 -20.64
C GLN A 278 -14.25 8.13 -22.01
N HIS A 279 -13.42 8.02 -23.04
CA HIS A 279 -13.81 8.38 -24.40
C HIS A 279 -14.94 7.49 -24.93
N GLN A 280 -14.88 6.19 -24.65
CA GLN A 280 -15.93 5.24 -25.04
C GLN A 280 -17.24 5.51 -24.30
N GLN A 281 -17.19 5.84 -23.01
CA GLN A 281 -18.38 6.25 -22.25
C GLN A 281 -19.03 7.51 -22.83
N HIS A 282 -18.24 8.55 -23.12
CA HIS A 282 -18.75 9.78 -23.77
C HIS A 282 -19.41 9.49 -25.13
N GLN A 283 -18.84 8.58 -25.92
CA GLN A 283 -19.45 8.18 -27.20
C GLN A 283 -20.80 7.46 -26.99
N GLN A 284 -20.92 6.60 -25.99
CA GLN A 284 -22.17 5.92 -25.67
C GLN A 284 -23.24 6.90 -25.17
N GLU A 285 -22.87 7.85 -24.30
CA GLU A 285 -23.78 8.89 -23.83
C GLU A 285 -24.27 9.79 -24.98
N ALA A 286 -23.38 10.18 -25.89
CA ALA A 286 -23.75 10.95 -27.07
C ALA A 286 -24.72 10.20 -27.99
N GLN A 287 -24.53 8.89 -28.17
CA GLN A 287 -25.46 8.03 -28.93
C GLN A 287 -26.83 7.93 -28.26
N LEU A 288 -26.87 7.78 -26.93
CA LEU A 288 -28.13 7.76 -26.17
C LEU A 288 -28.87 9.09 -26.25
N GLN A 289 -28.16 10.21 -26.15
CA GLN A 289 -28.75 11.54 -26.32
C GLN A 289 -29.33 11.73 -27.72
N HIS A 290 -28.61 11.27 -28.76
CA HIS A 290 -29.11 11.31 -30.13
C HIS A 290 -30.40 10.49 -30.31
N MET A 291 -30.43 9.24 -29.81
CA MET A 291 -31.64 8.42 -29.88
C MET A 291 -32.81 9.05 -29.10
N HIS A 292 -32.54 9.67 -27.95
CA HIS A 292 -33.57 10.37 -27.18
C HIS A 292 -34.14 11.57 -27.95
N GLN A 293 -33.28 12.34 -28.62
CA GLN A 293 -33.69 13.48 -29.44
C GLN A 293 -34.52 13.04 -30.65
N GLU A 294 -34.13 11.97 -31.33
CA GLU A 294 -34.91 11.39 -32.44
C GLU A 294 -36.29 10.90 -31.97
N ALA A 295 -36.35 10.23 -30.81
CA ALA A 295 -37.62 9.77 -30.23
C ALA A 295 -38.55 10.95 -29.90
N GLN A 296 -38.02 12.04 -29.36
CA GLN A 296 -38.79 13.26 -29.11
C GLN A 296 -39.33 13.89 -30.40
N GLN A 297 -38.51 13.95 -31.46
CA GLN A 297 -38.94 14.47 -32.76
C GLN A 297 -40.05 13.61 -33.37
N GLN A 298 -39.95 12.29 -33.30
CA GLN A 298 -41.01 11.38 -33.77
C GLN A 298 -42.31 11.58 -32.99
N GLN A 299 -42.23 11.73 -31.66
CA GLN A 299 -43.41 12.00 -30.84
C GLN A 299 -44.08 13.33 -31.21
N GLN A 300 -43.29 14.37 -31.49
CA GLN A 300 -43.82 15.66 -31.92
C GLN A 300 -44.50 15.58 -33.29
N GLN A 301 -43.89 14.88 -34.26
CA GLN A 301 -44.50 14.64 -35.57
C GLN A 301 -45.83 13.86 -35.46
N GLN A 302 -45.91 12.88 -34.56
CA GLN A 302 -47.15 12.14 -34.31
C GLN A 302 -48.25 13.04 -33.71
N LEU A 303 -47.90 13.92 -32.77
CA LEU A 303 -48.84 14.89 -32.19
C LEU A 303 -49.36 15.88 -33.24
N GLU A 304 -48.48 16.41 -34.09
CA GLU A 304 -48.87 17.31 -35.19
C GLU A 304 -49.79 16.61 -36.19
N ALA A 305 -49.48 15.36 -36.56
CA ALA A 305 -50.33 14.57 -37.45
C ALA A 305 -51.72 14.31 -36.84
N GLN A 306 -51.82 14.04 -35.53
CA GLN A 306 -53.11 13.89 -34.84
C GLN A 306 -53.92 15.20 -34.83
N GLN A 307 -53.28 16.34 -34.58
CA GLN A 307 -53.96 17.64 -34.61
C GLN A 307 -54.50 17.96 -36.01
N GLN A 308 -53.75 17.66 -37.07
CA GLN A 308 -54.21 17.84 -38.44
C GLN A 308 -55.43 16.96 -38.77
N GLN A 309 -55.45 15.71 -38.30
CA GLN A 309 -56.60 14.82 -38.46
C GLN A 309 -57.84 15.34 -37.72
N GLN A 310 -57.67 15.87 -36.50
CA GLN A 310 -58.77 16.49 -35.75
C GLN A 310 -59.34 17.73 -36.46
N HIS A 311 -58.46 18.58 -37.02
CA HIS A 311 -58.89 19.73 -37.82
C HIS A 311 -59.66 19.31 -39.08
N HIS A 312 -59.19 18.29 -39.79
CA HIS A 312 -59.92 17.74 -40.95
C HIS A 312 -61.30 17.20 -40.57
N HIS A 313 -61.41 16.51 -39.43
CA HIS A 313 -62.69 15.98 -38.96
C HIS A 313 -63.67 17.09 -38.57
N HIS A 314 -63.19 18.15 -37.93
CA HIS A 314 -64.03 19.31 -37.56
C HIS A 314 -64.54 20.04 -38.81
N HIS A 315 -63.71 20.18 -39.85
CA HIS A 315 -64.09 20.84 -41.09
C HIS A 315 -65.11 20.05 -41.93
N HIS A 316 -65.24 18.74 -41.69
CA HIS A 316 -66.23 17.90 -42.38
C HIS A 316 -67.60 17.86 -41.68
N MET A 317 -67.68 18.31 -40.43
CA MET A 317 -68.92 18.34 -39.62
C MET A 317 -69.66 19.70 -39.64
N MET A 318 -69.07 20.72 -40.28
CA MET A 318 -69.67 22.04 -40.53
C MET A 318 -70.21 22.12 -41.96
#